data_AF-A0A9D3ZPF6-F1
#
_entry.id   AF-A0A9D3ZPF6-F1
#
_cell.length_a   1.000
_cell.length_b   1.000
_cell.length_c   1.000
_cell.angle_alpha   90.00
_cell.angle_beta   90.00
_cell.angle_gamma   90.00
#
_symmetry.space_group_name_H-M   'P 1'
#
loop_
_entity.id
_entity.type
_entity.pdbx_description
1 polymer ?
#
loop_
_entity_poly.entity_id
_entity_poly.type
_entity_poly.pdbx_seq_one_letter_code
_entity_poly.pdbx_strand_id
1 'polypeptide(L)'
;MSYVDEVYKLETMYNVWRHVFPPVPDERKWPPVSLAPFKLLPDRELHLKPKGRPCLTKIRTNMDIREIANQQKLCKWCRNPGHISRSCPNRNS
;
A
#
# COMPACT_ATOMS: atom_id res chain seq x y z
N MET A 1 -17.74 21.33 34.76
CA MET A 1 -17.27 22.12 33.60
C MET A 1 -15.77 21.94 33.52
N SER A 2 -15.26 21.34 32.44
CA SER A 2 -13.82 21.18 32.23
C SER A 2 -13.21 22.52 31.80
N TYR A 3 -12.12 22.93 32.44
CA TYR A 3 -11.33 24.07 32.01
C TYR A 3 -10.75 23.80 30.62
N VAL A 4 -10.87 24.76 29.72
CA VAL A 4 -10.23 24.75 28.40
C VAL A 4 -9.40 26.02 28.33
N ASP A 5 -8.10 25.84 28.13
CA ASP A 5 -7.17 26.95 27.99
C ASP A 5 -7.51 27.80 26.77
N GLU A 6 -7.29 29.11 26.85
CA GLU A 6 -7.62 30.04 25.79
C GLU A 6 -6.90 29.74 24.48
N VAL A 7 -5.72 29.12 24.53
CA VAL A 7 -4.96 28.71 23.34
C VAL A 7 -5.68 27.64 22.50
N TYR A 8 -6.59 26.87 23.12
CA TYR A 8 -7.38 25.84 22.43
C TYR A 8 -8.76 26.34 21.99
N LYS A 9 -9.10 27.62 22.24
CA LYS A 9 -10.33 28.21 21.68
C LYS A 9 -10.21 28.31 20.16
N LEU A 10 -11.30 28.03 19.46
CA LEU A 10 -11.38 28.12 18.00
C LEU A 10 -10.97 29.50 17.47
N GLU A 11 -11.31 30.55 18.21
CA GLU A 11 -10.94 31.93 17.87
C GLU A 11 -9.42 32.13 17.88
N THR A 12 -8.73 31.61 18.89
CA THR A 12 -7.27 31.67 18.98
C THR A 12 -6.62 30.90 17.85
N MET A 13 -7.10 29.68 17.58
CA MET A 13 -6.63 28.87 16.46
C MET A 13 -6.86 29.60 15.12
N TYR A 14 -8.05 30.16 14.89
CA TYR A 14 -8.36 30.93 13.69
C TYR A 14 -7.41 32.13 13.53
N ASN A 15 -7.17 32.89 14.59
CA ASN A 15 -6.29 34.06 14.55
C ASN A 15 -4.83 33.71 14.23
N VAL A 16 -4.36 32.54 14.68
CA VAL A 16 -3.03 32.03 14.33
C VAL A 16 -2.98 31.64 12.85
N TRP A 17 -3.98 30.95 12.33
CA TRP A 17 -3.91 30.36 10.99
C TRP A 17 -4.48 31.23 9.86
N ARG A 18 -5.26 32.29 10.15
CA ARG A 18 -5.93 33.14 9.14
C ARG A 18 -5.01 33.77 8.09
N HIS A 19 -3.72 33.95 8.41
CA HIS A 19 -2.74 34.52 7.48
C HIS A 19 -2.12 33.45 6.56
N VAL A 20 -2.07 32.19 7.01
CA VAL A 20 -1.59 31.04 6.24
C VAL A 20 -2.69 30.50 5.32
N PHE A 21 -3.91 30.44 5.86
CA PHE A 21 -5.10 29.96 5.18
C PHE A 21 -6.11 31.10 5.07
N PRO A 22 -6.03 31.93 4.00
CA PRO A 22 -7.03 32.95 3.78
C PRO A 22 -8.42 32.31 3.61
N PRO A 23 -9.51 33.04 3.91
CA PRO A 23 -10.86 32.56 3.66
C PRO A 23 -11.03 32.13 2.20
N VAL A 24 -11.77 31.05 1.99
CA VAL A 24 -12.10 30.58 0.64
C VAL A 24 -12.82 31.71 -0.11
N PRO A 25 -12.32 32.15 -1.28
CA PRO A 25 -12.95 33.24 -2.02
C PRO A 25 -14.32 32.82 -2.56
N ASP A 26 -15.11 33.80 -3.00
CA ASP A 26 -16.37 33.56 -3.73
C ASP A 26 -16.10 32.66 -4.95
N GLU A 27 -16.98 31.69 -5.21
CA GLU A 27 -16.91 30.75 -6.32
C GLU A 27 -16.72 31.46 -7.66
N ARG A 28 -17.32 32.65 -7.83
CA ARG A 28 -17.17 33.48 -9.05
C ARG A 28 -15.75 33.99 -9.29
N LYS A 29 -14.92 34.03 -8.24
CA LYS A 29 -13.52 34.48 -8.29
C LYS A 29 -12.56 33.30 -8.43
N TRP A 30 -13.07 32.06 -8.44
CA TRP A 30 -12.21 30.89 -8.59
C TRP A 30 -11.63 30.88 -10.01
N PRO A 31 -10.34 30.54 -10.17
CA PRO A 31 -9.80 30.34 -11.50
C PRO A 31 -10.62 29.25 -12.22
N PRO A 32 -10.85 29.37 -13.53
CA PRO A 32 -11.56 28.35 -14.29
C PRO A 32 -10.84 27.01 -14.10
N VAL A 33 -11.49 26.07 -13.43
CA VAL A 33 -10.96 24.73 -13.23
C VAL A 33 -10.91 24.08 -14.60
N SER A 34 -9.71 23.90 -15.17
CA SER A 34 -9.57 23.12 -16.39
C SER A 34 -9.93 21.68 -16.06
N LEU A 35 -11.18 21.28 -16.30
CA LEU A 35 -11.67 19.90 -16.20
C LEU A 35 -10.99 18.93 -17.19
N ALA A 36 -9.89 19.33 -17.84
CA ALA A 36 -8.89 18.35 -18.22
C ALA A 36 -8.60 17.51 -16.96
N PRO A 37 -8.41 16.19 -17.08
CA PRO A 37 -8.12 15.40 -15.90
C PRO A 37 -6.80 15.95 -15.35
N PHE A 38 -6.87 16.78 -14.31
CA PHE A 38 -5.86 16.86 -13.29
C PHE A 38 -5.81 15.44 -12.75
N LYS A 39 -5.14 14.56 -13.49
CA LYS A 39 -4.72 13.30 -12.95
C LYS A 39 -3.78 13.78 -11.86
N LEU A 40 -4.29 13.81 -10.63
CA LEU A 40 -3.49 13.76 -9.42
C LEU A 40 -2.76 12.40 -9.50
N LEU A 41 -1.85 12.28 -10.47
CA LEU A 41 -0.95 11.16 -10.57
C LEU A 41 -0.07 11.34 -9.35
N PRO A 42 -0.12 10.39 -8.41
CA PRO A 42 0.86 10.42 -7.35
C PRO A 42 2.23 10.42 -8.03
N ASP A 43 3.13 11.26 -7.51
CA ASP A 43 4.46 11.39 -8.08
C ASP A 43 5.14 10.02 -8.08
N ARG A 44 5.45 9.53 -9.29
CA ARG A 44 6.03 8.21 -9.51
C ARG A 44 7.41 8.07 -8.87
N GLU A 45 8.12 9.17 -8.64
CA GLU A 45 9.41 9.16 -7.96
C GLU A 45 9.26 9.10 -6.43
N LEU A 46 8.15 9.63 -5.92
CA LEU A 46 7.74 9.47 -4.52
C LEU A 46 7.05 8.14 -4.24
N HIS A 47 6.78 7.33 -5.28
CA HIS A 47 6.39 5.96 -5.05
C HIS A 47 7.54 5.24 -4.36
N LEU A 48 7.34 4.91 -3.08
CA LEU A 48 8.09 3.84 -2.45
C LEU A 48 8.06 2.67 -3.43
N LYS A 49 9.24 2.26 -3.95
CA LYS A 49 9.33 1.05 -4.78
C LYS A 49 8.59 -0.02 -3.99
N PRO A 50 7.53 -0.63 -4.54
CA PRO A 50 6.84 -1.67 -3.81
C PRO A 50 7.89 -2.75 -3.57
N LYS A 51 8.42 -2.84 -2.35
CA LYS A 51 8.92 -4.12 -1.87
C LYS A 51 7.68 -4.97 -1.93
N GLY A 52 7.57 -5.77 -2.99
CA GLY A 52 6.37 -6.55 -3.24
C GLY A 52 5.95 -7.25 -1.97
N ARG A 53 4.65 -7.40 -1.75
CA ARG A 53 4.16 -8.26 -0.68
C ARG A 53 4.83 -9.63 -0.87
N PRO A 54 5.48 -10.21 0.15
CA PRO A 54 5.86 -11.61 0.07
C PRO A 54 4.62 -12.39 -0.38
N CYS A 55 4.73 -13.24 -1.41
CA CYS A 55 3.60 -14.01 -1.94
C CYS A 55 2.93 -14.92 -0.89
N LEU A 56 3.46 -14.99 0.33
CA LEU A 56 2.96 -15.77 1.43
C LEU A 56 2.18 -14.87 2.39
N THR A 57 0.94 -15.26 2.67
CA THR A 57 0.07 -14.63 3.67
C THR A 57 0.56 -14.87 5.11
N LYS A 58 1.37 -15.92 5.31
CA LYS A 58 1.95 -16.32 6.60
C LYS A 58 3.48 -16.16 6.59
N ILE A 59 4.02 -15.54 7.63
CA ILE A 59 5.46 -15.54 7.91
C ILE A 59 5.87 -16.96 8.31
N ARG A 60 6.84 -17.56 7.61
CA ARG A 60 7.32 -18.90 7.95
C ARG A 60 8.10 -18.87 9.25
N THR A 61 7.79 -19.80 10.14
CA THR A 61 8.58 -20.07 11.36
C THR A 61 9.67 -21.10 11.08
N ASN A 62 10.60 -21.27 12.02
CA ASN A 62 11.66 -22.27 11.91
C ASN A 62 11.12 -23.70 11.76
N MET A 63 9.95 -24.01 12.33
CA MET A 63 9.30 -25.31 12.14
C MET A 63 8.78 -25.49 10.72
N ASP A 64 8.09 -24.48 10.15
CA ASP A 64 7.60 -24.52 8.78
C ASP A 64 8.76 -24.71 7.77
N ILE A 65 9.92 -24.11 8.04
CA ILE A 65 11.12 -24.26 7.19
C ILE A 65 11.67 -25.68 7.26
N ARG A 66 11.83 -26.23 8.48
CA ARG A 66 12.34 -27.60 8.69
C ARG A 66 11.42 -28.65 8.07
N GLU A 67 10.10 -28.49 8.23
CA GLU A 67 9.12 -29.40 7.65
C GLU A 67 9.20 -29.44 6.12
N ILE A 68 9.25 -28.27 5.47
CA ILE A 68 9.38 -28.18 4.01
C ILE A 68 10.73 -28.72 3.52
N ALA A 69 11.81 -28.49 4.27
CA ALA A 69 13.14 -28.99 3.93
C ALA A 69 13.23 -30.53 4.01
N ASN A 70 12.51 -31.12 4.97
CA ASN A 70 12.47 -32.57 5.18
C ASN A 70 11.50 -33.30 4.23
N GLN A 71 10.58 -32.57 3.59
CA GLN A 71 9.69 -33.15 2.59
C GLN A 71 10.37 -33.25 1.22
N GLN A 72 10.47 -34.46 0.68
CA GLN A 72 10.84 -34.65 -0.71
C GLN A 72 9.77 -34.01 -1.60
N LYS A 73 10.14 -32.96 -2.34
CA LYS A 73 9.22 -32.31 -3.28
C LYS A 73 8.91 -33.26 -4.42
N LEU A 74 7.67 -33.75 -4.45
CA LEU A 74 7.15 -34.58 -5.52
C LEU A 74 6.60 -33.70 -6.64
N CYS A 75 6.74 -34.16 -7.88
CA CYS A 75 6.07 -33.56 -9.02
C CYS A 75 4.54 -33.58 -8.80
N LYS A 76 3.85 -32.43 -8.92
CA LYS A 76 2.39 -32.39 -8.71
C LYS A 76 1.59 -33.20 -9.75
N TRP A 77 2.21 -33.57 -10.87
CA TRP A 77 1.56 -34.33 -11.95
C TRP A 77 1.73 -35.84 -11.74
N CYS A 78 2.96 -36.34 -11.80
CA CYS A 78 3.24 -37.78 -11.72
C CYS A 78 3.63 -38.28 -10.32
N ARG A 79 3.68 -37.41 -9.31
CA ARG A 79 4.06 -37.72 -7.92
C ARG A 79 5.47 -38.32 -7.72
N ASN A 80 6.31 -38.28 -8.75
CA ASN A 80 7.70 -38.73 -8.65
C ASN A 80 8.63 -37.60 -8.19
N PRO A 81 9.69 -37.90 -7.41
CA PRO A 81 10.70 -36.92 -7.01
C PRO A 81 11.60 -36.50 -8.19
N GLY A 82 12.47 -35.50 -7.96
CA GLY A 82 13.54 -35.12 -8.88
C GLY A 82 13.17 -34.06 -9.93
N HIS A 83 11.89 -33.73 -10.08
CA HIS A 83 11.45 -32.69 -11.01
C HIS A 83 10.18 -31.97 -10.54
N ILE A 84 9.96 -30.76 -11.04
CA ILE A 84 8.72 -29.99 -10.79
C ILE A 84 7.71 -30.24 -11.91
N SER A 85 6.43 -29.92 -11.68
CA SER A 85 5.36 -30.14 -12.66
C SER A 85 5.64 -29.53 -14.05
N ARG A 86 6.40 -28.43 -14.10
CA ARG A 86 6.76 -27.78 -15.38
C ARG A 86 7.72 -28.61 -16.23
N SER A 87 8.57 -29.42 -15.59
CA SER A 87 9.58 -30.27 -16.22
C SER A 87 9.20 -31.76 -16.15
N CYS A 88 7.90 -32.06 -16.05
CA CYS A 88 7.43 -33.44 -15.98
C CYS A 88 7.50 -34.11 -17.35
N PRO A 89 8.22 -35.23 -17.52
CA PRO A 89 8.32 -35.93 -18.79
C PRO A 89 6.96 -36.48 -19.25
N ASN A 90 6.10 -36.85 -18.31
CA ASN A 90 4.76 -37.38 -18.58
C ASN A 90 3.71 -36.29 -18.86
N ARG A 91 4.11 -35.03 -19.04
CA ARG A 91 3.16 -33.91 -19.26
C ARG A 91 2.67 -33.82 -20.70
N ASN A 92 3.46 -34.33 -21.65
CA ASN A 92 3.16 -34.32 -23.08
C ASN A 92 3.05 -35.74 -23.65
N SER A 93 2.84 -36.73 -22.78
CA SER A 93 2.61 -38.14 -23.16
C SER A 93 1.13 -38.43 -23.30
#